data_AF-A0A7W2GKK8-F1
#
_entry.id   AF-A0A7W2GKK8-F1
#
_cell.length_a   1.000
_cell.length_b   1.000
_cell.length_c   1.000
_cell.angle_alpha   90.00
_cell.angle_beta   90.00
_cell.angle_gamma   90.00
#
_symmetry.space_group_name_H-M   'P 1'
#
loop_
_entity.id
_entity.type
_entity.pdbx_description
1 polymer ?
#
loop_
_entity_poly.entity_id
_entity_poly.type
_entity_poly.pdbx_seq_one_letter_code
_entity_poly.pdbx_strand_id
1 'polypeptide(L)'
;MATNLRESGPPVVEDLFAYCYYYEFHQAVKLLELAFPEAHTLGAYGAPDQEALRIKSRVEYSYPSSDLFSLEKPAPILGEDFPCTLHINFLGIAGPNGPLPMPFSERLMERTRAGDTAFQDFLDLFNHRLLSILHRIRKKFWIGLDEKMPDQTDFASILFSLLGLGAPSLRNRLAMPDRGLLYYTGLLWKKPRSAKGLEVFLSHYFNVPVKVTQFCGRWRAITPDQQTRIGGVGRLNTLGESAALGTRYWDTRSLIRVQVGPLDHLSFRAFLPDGGTPHKALCDLIRFYLGKDYDFEVNLVMKASSVEESILKKKTLLGWTSWLKKKPFTQDDNQVVLSVLDH
;
A
#
# COMPACT_ATOMS: atom_id res chain seq x y z
N MET A 1 -31.29 6.36 -25.50
CA MET A 1 -31.58 7.15 -24.29
C MET A 1 -31.82 6.16 -23.17
N ALA A 2 -30.78 5.86 -22.38
CA ALA A 2 -30.88 4.93 -21.26
C ALA A 2 -31.25 5.73 -20.00
N THR A 3 -32.32 5.31 -19.35
CA THR A 3 -32.92 5.93 -18.17
C THR A 3 -31.97 5.85 -16.98
N ASN A 4 -31.50 7.00 -16.50
CA ASN A 4 -30.79 7.15 -15.24
C ASN A 4 -31.79 6.95 -14.08
N LEU A 5 -32.01 5.70 -13.68
CA LEU A 5 -32.61 5.34 -12.39
C LEU A 5 -31.49 4.82 -11.48
N ARG A 6 -30.61 5.73 -11.05
CA ARG A 6 -29.91 5.59 -9.78
C ARG A 6 -30.65 6.52 -8.82
N GLU A 7 -31.72 6.02 -8.23
CA GLU A 7 -32.14 6.54 -6.94
C GLU A 7 -30.95 6.28 -6.01
N SER A 8 -30.26 7.36 -5.67
CA SER A 8 -29.26 7.33 -4.60
C SER A 8 -30.04 6.86 -3.37
N GLY A 9 -29.75 5.64 -2.90
CA GLY A 9 -30.32 5.16 -1.65
C GLY A 9 -30.09 6.20 -0.55
N PRO A 10 -30.90 6.19 0.52
CA PRO A 10 -30.65 7.05 1.67
C PRO A 10 -29.15 6.97 2.04
N PRO A 11 -28.51 8.11 2.37
CA PRO A 11 -27.12 8.08 2.80
C PRO A 11 -27.00 7.03 3.91
N VAL A 12 -25.96 6.18 3.85
CA VAL A 12 -25.76 5.04 4.77
C VAL A 12 -25.95 5.43 6.25
N VAL A 13 -25.71 6.70 6.57
CA VAL A 13 -25.96 7.32 7.86
C VAL A 13 -27.45 7.37 8.23
N GLU A 14 -28.34 7.78 7.33
CA GLU A 14 -29.80 7.76 7.55
C GLU A 14 -30.32 6.33 7.74
N ASP A 15 -29.81 5.37 6.96
CA ASP A 15 -30.10 3.95 7.15
C ASP A 15 -29.61 3.43 8.50
N LEU A 16 -28.45 3.90 8.98
CA LEU A 16 -27.94 3.54 10.30
C LEU A 16 -28.84 4.07 11.43
N PHE A 17 -29.40 5.27 11.28
CA PHE A 17 -30.37 5.81 12.24
C PHE A 17 -31.71 5.07 12.21
N ALA A 18 -32.18 4.66 11.03
CA ALA A 18 -33.46 3.95 10.89
C ALA A 18 -33.37 2.45 11.24
N TYR A 19 -32.26 1.80 10.89
CA TYR A 19 -32.09 0.36 10.93
C TYR A 19 -30.75 -0.08 11.57
N CYS A 20 -30.42 0.53 12.72
CA CYS A 20 -29.17 0.28 13.44
C CYS A 20 -28.89 -1.20 13.73
N TYR A 21 -29.94 -2.01 13.94
CA TYR A 21 -29.86 -3.42 14.27
C TYR A 21 -29.26 -4.32 13.17
N TYR A 22 -29.14 -3.86 11.92
CA TYR A 22 -28.45 -4.61 10.85
C TYR A 22 -26.92 -4.46 10.87
N TYR A 23 -26.39 -3.51 11.66
CA TYR A 23 -24.96 -3.19 11.66
C TYR A 23 -24.24 -3.80 12.86
N GLU A 24 -22.98 -4.19 12.65
CA GLU A 24 -22.06 -4.54 13.75
C GLU A 24 -21.66 -3.27 14.51
N PHE A 25 -21.47 -3.37 15.82
CA PHE A 25 -21.03 -2.25 16.67
C PHE A 25 -19.81 -1.49 16.13
N HIS A 26 -18.73 -2.19 15.77
CA HIS A 26 -17.50 -1.53 15.29
C HIS A 26 -17.72 -0.84 13.93
N GLN A 27 -18.55 -1.41 13.07
CA GLN A 27 -18.93 -0.83 11.78
C GLN A 27 -19.79 0.42 11.98
N ALA A 28 -20.78 0.37 12.86
CA ALA A 28 -21.64 1.50 13.19
C ALA A 28 -20.83 2.67 13.75
N VAL A 29 -19.93 2.43 14.71
CA VAL A 29 -19.04 3.46 15.24
C VAL A 29 -18.18 4.07 14.14
N LYS A 30 -17.59 3.26 13.26
CA LYS A 30 -16.80 3.77 12.12
C LYS A 30 -17.62 4.67 11.19
N LEU A 31 -18.84 4.25 10.86
CA LEU A 31 -19.73 5.03 9.99
C LEU A 31 -20.12 6.37 10.63
N LEU A 32 -20.31 6.40 11.95
CA LEU A 32 -20.55 7.63 12.70
C LEU A 32 -19.33 8.54 12.73
N GLU A 33 -18.13 8.00 12.98
CA GLU A 33 -16.88 8.77 12.94
C GLU A 33 -16.64 9.38 11.54
N LEU A 34 -16.98 8.65 10.47
CA LEU A 34 -16.90 9.15 9.09
C LEU A 34 -17.98 10.18 8.73
N ALA A 35 -19.19 10.04 9.27
CA ALA A 35 -20.28 10.99 9.07
C ALA A 35 -19.99 12.33 9.75
N PHE A 36 -19.17 12.30 10.79
CA PHE A 36 -19.00 13.39 11.75
C PHE A 36 -17.52 13.63 12.06
N PRO A 37 -16.76 14.19 11.10
CA PRO A 37 -15.31 14.36 11.23
C PRO A 37 -14.88 15.40 12.28
N GLU A 38 -15.81 16.24 12.75
CA GLU A 38 -15.52 17.25 13.78
C GLU A 38 -15.50 16.67 15.21
N ALA A 39 -16.12 15.51 15.41
CA ALA A 39 -16.19 14.86 16.71
C ALA A 39 -14.91 14.05 17.01
N HIS A 40 -14.58 13.92 18.30
CA HIS A 40 -13.45 13.08 18.70
C HIS A 40 -13.78 11.60 18.51
N THR A 41 -12.78 10.85 18.04
CA THR A 41 -12.82 9.39 17.93
C THR A 41 -13.13 8.76 19.28
N LEU A 42 -13.98 7.72 19.27
CA LEU A 42 -14.47 7.08 20.48
C LEU A 42 -13.33 6.59 21.39
N GLY A 43 -13.34 7.04 22.64
CA GLY A 43 -12.35 6.70 23.66
C GLY A 43 -10.95 7.23 23.43
N ALA A 44 -10.70 8.12 22.47
CA ALA A 44 -9.40 8.73 22.22
C ALA A 44 -8.99 9.69 23.36
N TYR A 45 -7.96 10.51 23.14
CA TYR A 45 -7.58 11.54 24.10
C TYR A 45 -8.52 12.74 23.92
N GLY A 46 -9.48 12.92 24.82
CA GLY A 46 -10.48 13.99 24.75
C GLY A 46 -11.46 13.97 25.93
N ALA A 47 -12.26 15.02 26.05
CA ALA A 47 -13.39 15.03 26.98
C ALA A 47 -14.51 14.13 26.44
N PRO A 48 -15.16 13.29 27.28
CA PRO A 48 -16.25 12.40 26.84
C PRO A 48 -17.40 13.11 26.13
N ASP A 49 -17.65 14.38 26.48
CA ASP A 49 -18.72 15.20 25.89
C ASP A 49 -18.41 15.62 24.45
N GLN A 50 -17.14 15.54 24.02
CA GLN A 50 -16.70 15.87 22.67
C GLN A 50 -16.54 14.62 21.78
N GLU A 51 -16.84 13.43 22.31
CA GLU A 51 -16.83 12.18 21.54
C GLU A 51 -18.04 12.12 20.60
N ALA A 52 -17.88 11.44 19.45
CA ALA A 52 -18.95 11.31 18.46
C ALA A 52 -20.21 10.59 18.99
N LEU A 53 -20.04 9.76 20.03
CA LEU A 53 -21.07 8.84 20.48
C LEU A 53 -21.03 8.62 21.99
N ARG A 54 -22.21 8.70 22.62
CA ARG A 54 -22.46 8.20 23.96
C ARG A 54 -23.06 6.81 23.88
N ILE A 55 -22.48 5.86 24.61
CA ILE A 55 -22.94 4.47 24.61
C ILE A 55 -23.73 4.21 25.89
N LYS A 56 -24.94 3.69 25.76
CA LYS A 56 -25.80 3.28 26.87
C LYS A 56 -26.18 1.82 26.75
N SER A 57 -26.19 1.11 27.88
CA SER A 57 -26.62 -0.28 27.91
C SER A 57 -28.12 -0.37 28.17
N ARG A 58 -28.82 -1.16 27.36
CA ARG A 58 -30.21 -1.52 27.61
C ARG A 58 -30.25 -2.71 28.57
N VAL A 59 -30.90 -2.52 29.71
CA VAL A 59 -31.08 -3.56 30.73
C VAL A 59 -32.48 -4.16 30.59
N GLU A 60 -32.58 -5.27 29.87
CA GLU A 60 -33.80 -6.06 29.75
C GLU A 60 -33.52 -7.56 29.87
N TYR A 61 -34.53 -8.31 30.30
CA TYR A 61 -34.50 -9.78 30.31
C TYR A 61 -34.95 -10.41 28.97
N SER A 62 -35.20 -9.60 27.95
CA SER A 62 -35.49 -10.08 26.60
C SER A 62 -34.22 -10.60 25.93
N TYR A 63 -34.34 -11.66 25.13
CA TYR A 63 -33.20 -12.12 24.32
C TYR A 63 -32.98 -11.11 23.17
N PRO A 64 -31.79 -10.51 23.04
CA PRO A 64 -31.56 -9.51 22.02
C PRO A 64 -31.44 -10.14 20.63
N SER A 65 -32.08 -9.54 19.64
CA SER A 65 -31.98 -9.95 18.22
C SER A 65 -30.73 -9.45 17.52
N SER A 66 -30.06 -8.44 18.09
CA SER A 66 -28.92 -7.73 17.52
C SER A 66 -28.09 -7.07 18.63
N ASP A 67 -26.82 -6.81 18.35
CA ASP A 67 -25.90 -6.12 19.27
C ASP A 67 -26.35 -4.67 19.52
N LEU A 68 -26.88 -4.01 18.48
CA LEU A 68 -27.37 -2.64 18.52
C LEU A 68 -28.89 -2.62 18.60
N PHE A 69 -29.44 -1.76 19.47
CA PHE A 69 -30.88 -1.62 19.65
C PHE A 69 -31.43 -0.38 18.94
N SER A 70 -30.95 0.81 19.33
CA SER A 70 -31.39 2.08 18.76
C SER A 70 -30.24 3.07 18.74
N LEU A 71 -30.29 3.98 17.77
CA LEU A 71 -29.39 5.12 17.66
C LEU A 71 -30.21 6.39 17.65
N GLU A 72 -30.01 7.23 18.65
CA GLU A 72 -30.74 8.48 18.84
C GLU A 72 -29.86 9.67 18.49
N LYS A 73 -30.43 10.62 17.74
CA LYS A 73 -29.79 11.91 17.47
C LYS A 73 -29.78 12.76 18.75
N PRO A 74 -28.76 13.62 18.94
CA PRO A 74 -28.72 14.49 20.10
C PRO A 74 -29.95 15.39 20.16
N ALA A 75 -30.44 15.65 21.37
CA ALA A 75 -31.56 16.53 21.59
C ALA A 75 -31.17 17.96 21.17
N PRO A 76 -32.01 18.68 20.40
CA PRO A 76 -31.69 20.02 19.86
C PRO A 76 -31.53 21.14 20.91
N ILE A 77 -31.52 20.81 22.20
CA ILE A 77 -31.55 21.75 23.33
C ILE A 77 -30.21 22.50 23.50
N LEU A 78 -29.10 21.95 23.01
CA LEU A 78 -27.76 22.54 23.16
C LEU A 78 -27.20 23.17 21.88
N GLY A 79 -27.89 23.07 20.74
CA GLY A 79 -27.33 23.51 19.45
C GLY A 79 -26.08 22.75 19.02
N GLU A 80 -25.78 21.63 19.67
CA GLU A 80 -24.66 20.74 19.38
C GLU A 80 -25.16 19.53 18.58
N ASP A 81 -24.45 19.20 17.50
CA ASP A 81 -24.71 18.02 16.65
C ASP A 81 -24.25 16.70 17.31
N PHE A 82 -23.70 16.74 18.52
CA PHE A 82 -23.13 15.62 19.30
C PHE A 82 -23.44 15.73 20.80
N PRO A 83 -23.32 14.63 21.55
CA PRO A 83 -23.08 13.25 21.11
C PRO A 83 -24.37 12.50 20.74
N CYS A 84 -24.31 11.67 19.69
CA CYS A 84 -25.39 10.70 19.39
C CYS A 84 -25.45 9.64 20.50
N THR A 85 -26.65 9.17 20.88
CA THR A 85 -26.79 8.13 21.92
C THR A 85 -27.05 6.77 21.28
N LEU A 86 -26.15 5.81 21.46
CA LEU A 86 -26.28 4.44 20.98
C LEU A 86 -26.67 3.51 22.12
N HIS A 87 -27.81 2.85 21.96
CA HIS A 87 -28.26 1.79 22.85
C HIS A 87 -27.80 0.43 22.36
N ILE A 88 -27.12 -0.30 23.23
CA ILE A 88 -26.58 -1.63 22.94
C ILE A 88 -27.24 -2.70 23.82
N ASN A 89 -27.17 -3.94 23.35
CA ASN A 89 -27.67 -5.11 24.06
C ASN A 89 -26.56 -6.06 24.57
N PHE A 90 -25.29 -5.76 24.29
CA PHE A 90 -24.15 -6.63 24.63
C PHE A 90 -23.19 -5.93 25.61
N LEU A 91 -22.42 -6.73 26.36
CA LEU A 91 -21.41 -6.27 27.33
C LEU A 91 -21.90 -5.20 28.34
N GLY A 92 -23.20 -5.22 28.65
CA GLY A 92 -23.78 -4.44 29.74
C GLY A 92 -23.40 -5.01 31.10
N ILE A 93 -23.06 -4.14 32.06
CA ILE A 93 -22.76 -4.55 33.44
C ILE A 93 -24.00 -5.12 34.14
N ALA A 94 -25.18 -4.56 33.84
CA ALA A 94 -26.48 -4.99 34.37
C ALA A 94 -27.28 -5.75 33.31
N GLY A 95 -28.14 -6.66 33.76
CA GLY A 95 -28.95 -7.52 32.89
C GLY A 95 -28.54 -9.00 32.93
N PRO A 96 -29.18 -9.86 32.12
CA PRO A 96 -29.04 -11.32 32.24
C PRO A 96 -27.62 -11.83 31.95
N ASN A 97 -26.87 -11.13 31.10
CA ASN A 97 -25.51 -11.51 30.71
C ASN A 97 -24.43 -10.68 31.43
N GLY A 98 -24.84 -9.80 32.34
CA GLY A 98 -23.94 -8.91 33.07
C GLY A 98 -23.38 -9.55 34.34
N PRO A 99 -22.22 -9.10 34.85
CA PRO A 99 -21.66 -9.56 36.11
C PRO A 99 -22.47 -9.11 37.35
N LEU A 100 -23.38 -8.13 37.21
CA LEU A 100 -24.13 -7.60 38.33
C LEU A 100 -25.18 -8.62 38.84
N PRO A 101 -25.23 -8.93 40.15
CA PRO A 101 -26.18 -9.89 40.67
C PRO A 101 -27.63 -9.51 40.37
N MET A 102 -28.48 -10.52 40.13
CA MET A 102 -29.89 -10.36 39.75
C MET A 102 -30.68 -9.36 40.61
N PRO A 103 -30.59 -9.35 41.96
CA PRO A 103 -31.37 -8.42 42.79
C PRO A 103 -31.10 -6.94 42.49
N PHE A 104 -29.87 -6.60 42.08
CA PHE A 104 -29.52 -5.22 41.72
C PHE A 104 -30.02 -4.86 40.31
N SER A 105 -30.02 -5.84 39.39
CA SER A 105 -30.51 -5.66 38.03
C SER A 105 -32.04 -5.50 38.03
N GLU A 106 -32.77 -6.27 38.84
CA GLU A 106 -34.22 -6.11 39.04
C GLU A 106 -34.55 -4.73 39.62
N ARG A 107 -33.83 -4.32 40.67
CA ARG A 107 -34.01 -2.99 41.28
C ARG A 107 -33.71 -1.85 40.30
N LEU A 108 -32.71 -2.02 39.42
CA LEU A 108 -32.43 -1.07 38.35
C LEU A 108 -33.62 -0.96 37.41
N MET A 109 -34.17 -2.08 36.94
CA MET A 109 -35.33 -2.10 36.04
C MET A 109 -36.58 -1.48 36.68
N GLU A 110 -36.85 -1.77 37.95
CA GLU A 110 -37.96 -1.15 38.70
C GLU A 110 -37.82 0.37 38.79
N ARG A 111 -36.60 0.86 39.08
CA ARG A 111 -36.31 2.30 39.16
C ARG A 111 -36.40 3.00 37.81
N THR A 112 -35.84 2.40 36.75
CA THR A 112 -35.95 2.94 35.40
C THR A 112 -37.43 3.02 34.97
N ARG A 113 -38.27 2.04 35.32
CA ARG A 113 -39.73 2.09 35.09
C ARG A 113 -40.44 3.18 35.88
N ALA A 114 -39.97 3.47 37.09
CA ALA A 114 -40.45 4.56 37.93
C ALA A 114 -39.92 5.95 37.50
N GLY A 115 -39.10 6.02 36.44
CA GLY A 115 -38.52 7.26 35.93
C GLY A 115 -37.21 7.69 36.60
N ASP A 116 -36.65 6.89 37.52
CA ASP A 116 -35.36 7.15 38.16
C ASP A 116 -34.23 6.44 37.38
N THR A 117 -33.58 7.18 36.46
CA THR A 117 -32.49 6.67 35.62
C THR A 117 -31.11 6.80 36.25
N ALA A 118 -30.99 7.42 37.44
CA ALA A 118 -29.68 7.80 37.99
C ALA A 118 -28.73 6.62 38.18
N PHE A 119 -29.25 5.45 38.59
CA PHE A 119 -28.44 4.25 38.76
C PHE A 119 -28.00 3.66 37.41
N GLN A 120 -28.85 3.71 36.39
CA GLN A 120 -28.51 3.26 35.05
C GLN A 120 -27.47 4.18 34.41
N ASP A 121 -27.64 5.50 34.50
CA ASP A 121 -26.70 6.48 33.98
C ASP A 121 -25.32 6.36 34.66
N PHE A 122 -25.28 6.01 35.95
CA PHE A 122 -24.02 5.70 36.65
C PHE A 122 -23.33 4.45 36.10
N LEU A 123 -24.07 3.36 35.86
CA LEU A 123 -23.50 2.15 35.26
C LEU A 123 -23.05 2.37 33.81
N ASP A 124 -23.76 3.23 33.08
CA ASP A 124 -23.42 3.58 31.70
C ASP A 124 -22.08 4.30 31.57
N LEU A 125 -21.60 4.98 32.61
CA LEU A 125 -20.23 5.51 32.66
C LEU A 125 -19.19 4.40 32.42
N PHE A 126 -19.39 3.26 33.08
CA PHE A 126 -18.48 2.11 32.99
C PHE A 126 -18.69 1.36 31.67
N ASN A 127 -19.95 1.16 31.25
CA ASN A 127 -20.27 0.51 29.98
C ASN A 127 -19.64 1.28 28.80
N HIS A 128 -19.84 2.60 28.76
CA HIS A 128 -19.26 3.47 27.75
C HIS A 128 -17.74 3.34 27.72
N ARG A 129 -17.06 3.50 28.87
CA ARG A 129 -15.60 3.43 28.92
C ARG A 129 -15.06 2.07 28.47
N LEU A 130 -15.69 0.96 28.90
CA LEU A 130 -15.29 -0.39 28.52
C LEU A 130 -15.35 -0.60 27.00
N LEU A 131 -16.46 -0.17 26.38
CA LEU A 131 -16.69 -0.35 24.95
C LEU A 131 -15.87 0.59 24.08
N SER A 132 -15.62 1.81 24.55
CA SER A 132 -14.68 2.72 23.92
C SER A 132 -13.27 2.10 23.87
N ILE A 133 -12.81 1.46 24.96
CA ILE A 133 -11.53 0.73 24.97
C ILE A 133 -11.56 -0.47 24.03
N LEU A 134 -12.64 -1.26 24.05
CA LEU A 134 -12.79 -2.42 23.17
C LEU A 134 -12.73 -2.01 21.69
N HIS A 135 -13.44 -0.93 21.33
CA HIS A 135 -13.41 -0.37 19.99
C HIS A 135 -12.00 0.07 19.60
N ARG A 136 -11.27 0.77 20.48
CA ARG A 136 -9.88 1.18 20.23
C ARG A 136 -8.94 0.01 20.01
N ILE A 137 -9.05 -1.05 20.81
CA ILE A 137 -8.26 -2.27 20.64
C ILE A 137 -8.58 -2.87 19.26
N ARG A 138 -9.86 -2.99 18.91
CA ARG A 138 -10.27 -3.52 17.61
C ARG A 138 -9.71 -2.68 16.45
N LYS A 139 -9.91 -1.35 16.48
CA LYS A 139 -9.43 -0.38 15.48
C LYS A 139 -7.91 -0.47 15.28
N LYS A 140 -7.14 -0.69 16.35
CA LYS A 140 -5.67 -0.85 16.29
C LYS A 140 -5.21 -2.10 15.51
N PHE A 141 -5.93 -3.21 15.61
CA PHE A 141 -5.51 -4.48 15.00
C PHE A 141 -6.20 -4.79 13.67
N TRP A 142 -7.33 -4.16 13.39
CA TRP A 142 -8.14 -4.43 12.21
C TRP A 142 -7.98 -3.32 11.18
N ILE A 143 -7.21 -3.60 10.14
CA ILE A 143 -6.88 -2.64 9.06
C ILE A 143 -8.15 -2.07 8.40
N GLY A 144 -9.22 -2.88 8.30
CA GLY A 144 -10.49 -2.43 7.71
C GLY A 144 -11.25 -1.39 8.53
N LEU A 145 -10.89 -1.15 9.80
CA LEU A 145 -11.48 -0.13 10.65
C LEU A 145 -10.69 1.18 10.66
N ASP A 146 -9.49 1.21 10.07
CA ASP A 146 -8.75 2.46 9.91
C ASP A 146 -9.45 3.34 8.86
N GLU A 147 -9.40 4.65 9.10
CA GLU A 147 -9.93 5.68 8.20
C GLU A 147 -8.82 6.25 7.31
N LYS A 148 -7.57 6.09 7.75
CA LYS A 148 -6.41 6.63 7.05
C LYS A 148 -6.21 5.92 5.71
N MET A 149 -5.53 6.62 4.80
CA MET A 149 -5.05 6.00 3.58
C MET A 149 -4.12 4.81 3.92
N PRO A 150 -4.13 3.73 3.13
CA PRO A 150 -3.39 2.50 3.46
C PRO A 150 -1.92 2.74 3.81
N ASP A 151 -1.25 3.68 3.16
CA ASP A 151 0.15 4.07 3.36
C ASP A 151 0.43 4.86 4.64
N GLN A 152 -0.59 5.45 5.24
CA GLN A 152 -0.51 6.25 6.47
C GLN A 152 -0.94 5.46 7.71
N THR A 153 -1.38 4.21 7.52
CA THR A 153 -1.76 3.32 8.63
C THR A 153 -0.52 2.89 9.43
N ASP A 154 -0.72 2.63 10.72
CA ASP A 154 0.35 2.10 11.59
C ASP A 154 0.87 0.75 11.07
N PHE A 155 -0.04 -0.04 10.49
CA PHE A 155 0.30 -1.32 9.86
C PHE A 155 1.21 -1.13 8.63
N ALA A 156 0.96 -0.14 7.79
CA ALA A 156 1.87 0.17 6.69
C ALA A 156 3.25 0.62 7.16
N SER A 157 3.35 1.30 8.30
CA SER A 157 4.66 1.62 8.89
C SER A 157 5.48 0.37 9.21
N ILE A 158 4.82 -0.68 9.71
CA ILE A 158 5.46 -1.99 9.95
C ILE A 158 5.89 -2.62 8.62
N LEU A 159 5.02 -2.62 7.61
CA LEU A 159 5.34 -3.13 6.27
C LEU A 159 6.51 -2.38 5.61
N PHE A 160 6.54 -1.06 5.71
CA PHE A 160 7.65 -0.24 5.22
C PHE A 160 8.94 -0.55 5.98
N SER A 161 8.87 -0.83 7.28
CA SER A 161 10.04 -1.24 8.07
C SER A 161 10.62 -2.57 7.58
N LEU A 162 9.77 -3.54 7.21
CA LEU A 162 10.20 -4.78 6.57
C LEU A 162 10.90 -4.53 5.23
N LEU A 163 10.44 -3.54 4.46
CA LEU A 163 11.07 -3.15 3.20
C LEU A 163 12.38 -2.36 3.36
N GLY A 164 12.78 -2.01 4.59
CA GLY A 164 13.91 -1.11 4.84
C GLY A 164 13.58 0.38 4.64
N LEU A 165 12.30 0.73 4.53
CA LEU A 165 11.76 2.08 4.38
C LEU A 165 11.09 2.59 5.67
N GLY A 166 11.48 2.03 6.82
CA GLY A 166 10.90 2.36 8.13
C GLY A 166 11.11 3.83 8.51
N ALA A 167 12.30 4.37 8.25
CA ALA A 167 12.62 5.76 8.51
C ALA A 167 11.93 6.70 7.48
N PRO A 168 11.25 7.77 7.93
CA PRO A 168 10.60 8.73 7.02
C PRO A 168 11.55 9.35 5.98
N SER A 169 12.83 9.51 6.34
CA SER A 169 13.86 10.04 5.44
C SER A 169 14.21 9.13 4.27
N LEU A 170 13.88 7.83 4.34
CA LEU A 170 14.09 6.86 3.27
C LEU A 170 12.90 6.77 2.30
N ARG A 171 11.76 7.36 2.67
CA ARG A 171 10.54 7.37 1.86
C ARG A 171 10.59 8.42 0.75
N ASN A 172 9.78 8.24 -0.29
CA ASN A 172 9.63 9.15 -1.45
C ASN A 172 10.93 9.42 -2.22
N ARG A 173 11.86 8.45 -2.24
CA ARG A 173 13.12 8.55 -2.99
C ARG A 173 13.03 7.96 -4.41
N LEU A 174 12.05 7.11 -4.64
CA LEU A 174 11.79 6.48 -5.93
C LEU A 174 10.96 7.41 -6.79
N ALA A 175 11.05 7.29 -8.11
CA ALA A 175 10.17 8.00 -9.03
C ALA A 175 8.67 7.62 -8.92
N MET A 176 8.36 6.57 -8.15
CA MET A 176 7.03 6.03 -7.91
C MET A 176 6.57 6.32 -6.47
N PRO A 177 5.26 6.52 -6.23
CA PRO A 177 4.72 6.54 -4.87
C PRO A 177 5.00 5.24 -4.10
N ASP A 178 5.59 5.37 -2.92
CA ASP A 178 5.95 4.25 -2.04
C ASP A 178 4.76 3.33 -1.70
N ARG A 179 3.53 3.87 -1.73
CA ARG A 179 2.29 3.11 -1.51
C ARG A 179 2.23 1.84 -2.35
N GLY A 180 2.64 1.87 -3.61
CA GLY A 180 2.53 0.68 -4.45
C GLY A 180 3.54 -0.41 -4.10
N LEU A 181 4.61 -0.10 -3.34
CA LEU A 181 5.51 -1.12 -2.80
C LEU A 181 4.85 -1.97 -1.71
N LEU A 182 3.84 -1.45 -1.00
CA LEU A 182 3.14 -2.18 0.06
C LEU A 182 2.51 -3.48 -0.46
N TYR A 183 1.98 -3.45 -1.69
CA TYR A 183 1.42 -4.63 -2.34
C TYR A 183 2.48 -5.72 -2.57
N TYR A 184 3.72 -5.33 -2.89
CA TYR A 184 4.81 -6.26 -3.19
C TYR A 184 5.64 -6.62 -1.95
N THR A 185 5.25 -6.20 -0.75
CA THR A 185 5.99 -6.46 0.49
C THR A 185 6.39 -7.92 0.67
N GLY A 186 5.47 -8.86 0.45
CA GLY A 186 5.76 -10.29 0.57
C GLY A 186 6.77 -10.80 -0.45
N LEU A 187 6.80 -10.24 -1.66
CA LEU A 187 7.77 -10.59 -2.69
C LEU A 187 9.13 -9.93 -2.43
N LEU A 188 9.10 -8.69 -1.95
CA LEU A 188 10.27 -7.90 -1.64
C LEU A 188 10.92 -8.29 -0.31
N TRP A 189 10.21 -8.93 0.60
CA TRP A 189 10.80 -9.39 1.86
C TRP A 189 11.62 -10.67 1.68
N LYS A 190 11.26 -11.52 0.71
CA LYS A 190 11.92 -12.82 0.50
C LYS A 190 13.40 -12.67 0.18
N LYS A 191 14.22 -13.44 0.90
CA LYS A 191 15.64 -13.68 0.61
C LYS A 191 15.87 -15.18 0.40
N PRO A 192 16.66 -15.58 -0.62
CA PRO A 192 17.32 -14.75 -1.63
C PRO A 192 16.33 -14.14 -2.66
N ARG A 193 16.77 -13.08 -3.33
CA ARG A 193 16.03 -12.42 -4.42
C ARG A 193 16.12 -13.28 -5.69
N SER A 194 14.99 -13.58 -6.32
CA SER A 194 14.95 -14.43 -7.52
C SER A 194 14.71 -13.61 -8.79
N ALA A 195 15.30 -14.01 -9.92
CA ALA A 195 15.03 -13.37 -11.20
C ALA A 195 13.54 -13.45 -11.58
N LYS A 196 12.88 -14.58 -11.29
CA LYS A 196 11.45 -14.72 -11.56
C LYS A 196 10.60 -13.77 -10.72
N GLY A 197 11.02 -13.48 -9.48
CA GLY A 197 10.39 -12.48 -8.65
C GLY A 197 10.49 -11.08 -9.26
N LEU A 198 11.66 -10.72 -9.80
CA LEU A 198 11.84 -9.45 -10.51
C LEU A 198 10.96 -9.35 -11.78
N GLU A 199 10.87 -10.44 -12.56
CA GLU A 199 9.98 -10.49 -13.73
C GLU A 199 8.53 -10.21 -13.34
N VAL A 200 7.99 -10.96 -12.35
CA VAL A 200 6.60 -10.81 -11.92
C VAL A 200 6.35 -9.41 -11.36
N PHE A 201 7.29 -8.88 -10.58
CA PHE A 201 7.19 -7.55 -10.01
C PHE A 201 7.07 -6.46 -11.08
N LEU A 202 8.01 -6.43 -12.02
CA LEU A 202 8.05 -5.41 -13.08
C LEU A 202 6.91 -5.60 -14.07
N SER A 203 6.57 -6.84 -14.41
CA SER A 203 5.47 -7.13 -15.33
C SER A 203 4.13 -6.69 -14.79
N HIS A 204 3.85 -6.96 -13.52
CA HIS A 204 2.61 -6.54 -12.89
C HIS A 204 2.56 -5.01 -12.72
N TYR A 205 3.67 -4.39 -12.33
CA TYR A 205 3.68 -2.93 -12.10
C TYR A 205 3.50 -2.12 -13.39
N PHE A 206 4.22 -2.46 -14.45
CA PHE A 206 4.14 -1.73 -15.72
C PHE A 206 3.03 -2.24 -16.65
N ASN A 207 2.38 -3.36 -16.31
CA ASN A 207 1.43 -4.06 -17.17
C ASN A 207 2.01 -4.41 -18.55
N VAL A 208 3.27 -4.86 -18.57
CA VAL A 208 4.03 -5.21 -19.78
C VAL A 208 4.79 -6.52 -19.54
N PRO A 209 4.90 -7.43 -20.53
CA PRO A 209 5.78 -8.59 -20.42
C PRO A 209 7.24 -8.20 -20.16
N VAL A 210 7.84 -8.81 -19.14
CA VAL A 210 9.24 -8.61 -18.74
C VAL A 210 9.92 -9.96 -18.60
N LYS A 211 11.13 -10.08 -19.14
CA LYS A 211 11.97 -11.27 -19.04
C LYS A 211 13.34 -10.89 -18.50
N VAL A 212 13.85 -11.66 -17.54
CA VAL A 212 15.14 -11.40 -16.90
C VAL A 212 16.12 -12.50 -17.32
N THR A 213 17.16 -12.11 -18.04
CA THR A 213 18.27 -13.00 -18.41
C THR A 213 19.44 -12.76 -17.46
N GLN A 214 19.78 -13.78 -16.68
CA GLN A 214 20.92 -13.77 -15.76
C GLN A 214 22.22 -14.10 -16.50
N PHE A 215 23.36 -13.81 -15.86
CA PHE A 215 24.69 -14.15 -16.33
C PHE A 215 25.06 -13.58 -17.70
N CYS A 216 24.67 -12.32 -17.94
CA CYS A 216 25.05 -11.63 -19.17
C CYS A 216 26.53 -11.25 -19.08
N GLY A 217 27.30 -11.52 -20.14
CA GLY A 217 28.71 -11.17 -20.18
C GLY A 217 28.95 -9.72 -20.55
N ARG A 218 29.88 -9.05 -19.87
CA ARG A 218 30.32 -7.68 -20.16
C ARG A 218 31.84 -7.56 -20.06
N TRP A 219 32.41 -6.79 -20.99
CA TRP A 219 33.80 -6.36 -20.88
C TRP A 219 33.94 -5.30 -19.79
N ARG A 220 34.75 -5.57 -18.77
CA ARG A 220 35.12 -4.61 -17.72
C ARG A 220 36.57 -4.20 -17.89
N ALA A 221 36.87 -2.92 -17.64
CA ALA A 221 38.23 -2.41 -17.70
C ALA A 221 39.03 -2.88 -16.47
N ILE A 222 40.28 -3.26 -16.69
CA ILE A 222 41.24 -3.54 -15.62
C ILE A 222 41.85 -2.19 -15.23
N THR A 223 41.81 -1.87 -13.94
CA THR A 223 42.42 -0.64 -13.43
C THR A 223 43.91 -0.60 -13.77
N PRO A 224 44.51 0.57 -14.08
CA PRO A 224 45.91 0.65 -14.50
C PRO A 224 46.93 0.05 -13.51
N ASP A 225 46.56 -0.01 -12.23
CA ASP A 225 47.36 -0.59 -11.14
C ASP A 225 47.25 -2.11 -11.10
N GLN A 226 46.17 -2.68 -11.66
CA GLN A 226 45.93 -4.11 -11.78
C GLN A 226 46.38 -4.68 -13.14
N GLN A 227 46.91 -3.84 -14.02
CA GLN A 227 47.41 -4.28 -15.32
C GLN A 227 48.81 -4.88 -15.17
N THR A 228 49.02 -6.03 -15.81
CA THR A 228 50.31 -6.69 -15.85
C THR A 228 51.35 -5.82 -16.54
N ARG A 229 52.46 -5.56 -15.85
CA ARG A 229 53.59 -4.79 -16.39
C ARG A 229 54.90 -5.58 -16.27
N ILE A 230 55.71 -5.48 -17.32
CA ILE A 230 57.05 -6.07 -17.35
C ILE A 230 58.03 -5.18 -16.55
N GLY A 231 59.00 -5.78 -15.87
CA GLY A 231 60.14 -5.06 -15.28
C GLY A 231 59.95 -4.52 -13.85
N GLY A 232 59.61 -5.38 -12.88
CA GLY A 232 59.63 -5.02 -11.44
C GLY A 232 58.93 -6.04 -10.54
N VAL A 233 59.19 -5.97 -9.23
CA VAL A 233 58.46 -6.74 -8.20
C VAL A 233 57.10 -6.07 -7.94
N GLY A 234 56.03 -6.86 -7.76
CA GLY A 234 54.70 -6.35 -7.43
C GLY A 234 53.88 -5.81 -8.61
N ARG A 235 54.22 -6.17 -9.86
CA ARG A 235 53.56 -5.70 -11.09
C ARG A 235 52.59 -6.72 -11.72
N LEU A 236 52.05 -7.63 -10.90
CA LEU A 236 51.09 -8.67 -11.31
C LEU A 236 51.54 -9.42 -12.57
N ASN A 237 52.77 -9.92 -12.53
CA ASN A 237 53.50 -10.52 -13.64
C ASN A 237 53.73 -12.03 -13.48
N THR A 238 53.09 -12.66 -12.48
CA THR A 238 53.17 -14.11 -12.28
C THR A 238 52.09 -14.80 -13.10
N LEU A 239 52.51 -15.61 -14.08
CA LEU A 239 51.61 -16.39 -14.91
C LEU A 239 50.84 -17.43 -14.07
N GLY A 240 49.53 -17.54 -14.27
CA GLY A 240 48.66 -18.47 -13.54
C GLY A 240 48.14 -17.96 -12.20
N GLU A 241 48.71 -16.87 -11.67
CA GLU A 241 48.27 -16.26 -10.41
C GLU A 241 47.72 -14.84 -10.60
N SER A 242 48.50 -13.95 -11.21
CA SER A 242 48.21 -12.52 -11.24
C SER A 242 48.28 -11.88 -12.62
N ALA A 243 48.89 -12.55 -13.61
CA ALA A 243 49.01 -12.02 -14.96
C ALA A 243 47.66 -11.97 -15.69
N ALA A 244 47.23 -10.78 -16.09
CA ALA A 244 46.03 -10.55 -16.91
C ALA A 244 46.43 -10.04 -18.30
N LEU A 245 45.78 -10.59 -19.33
CA LEU A 245 46.04 -10.20 -20.72
C LEU A 245 45.15 -9.02 -21.13
N GLY A 246 45.79 -7.93 -21.58
CA GLY A 246 45.09 -6.77 -22.15
C GLY A 246 44.60 -5.77 -21.11
N THR A 247 43.73 -4.86 -21.54
CA THR A 247 43.19 -3.77 -20.71
C THR A 247 41.79 -4.05 -20.16
N ARG A 248 41.20 -5.20 -20.51
CA ARG A 248 39.82 -5.57 -20.16
C ARG A 248 39.70 -7.06 -19.89
N TYR A 249 38.79 -7.44 -19.00
CA TYR A 249 38.39 -8.83 -18.76
C TYR A 249 36.90 -9.04 -19.02
N TRP A 250 36.50 -10.27 -19.27
CA TRP A 250 35.11 -10.66 -19.50
C TRP A 250 34.48 -11.13 -18.19
N ASP A 251 33.51 -10.38 -17.68
CA ASP A 251 32.72 -10.74 -16.50
C ASP A 251 31.36 -11.28 -16.93
N THR A 252 31.03 -12.50 -16.52
CA THR A 252 29.73 -13.15 -16.81
C THR A 252 28.76 -13.11 -15.65
N ARG A 253 29.17 -12.69 -14.45
CA ARG A 253 28.36 -12.80 -13.23
C ARG A 253 27.75 -11.47 -12.79
N SER A 254 28.36 -10.36 -13.16
CA SER A 254 27.99 -9.05 -12.63
C SER A 254 26.77 -8.41 -13.31
N LEU A 255 26.39 -8.86 -14.51
CA LEU A 255 25.41 -8.18 -15.34
C LEU A 255 24.13 -9.00 -15.52
N ILE A 256 23.01 -8.33 -15.29
CA ILE A 256 21.65 -8.84 -15.53
C ILE A 256 21.02 -8.04 -16.65
N ARG A 257 20.36 -8.70 -17.61
CA ARG A 257 19.60 -8.01 -18.65
C ARG A 257 18.10 -8.18 -18.42
N VAL A 258 17.40 -7.06 -18.36
CA VAL A 258 15.94 -6.97 -18.20
C VAL A 258 15.35 -6.61 -19.56
N GLN A 259 14.71 -7.57 -20.20
CA GLN A 259 13.97 -7.37 -21.45
C GLN A 259 12.55 -6.92 -21.14
N VAL A 260 12.14 -5.76 -21.65
CA VAL A 260 10.81 -5.19 -21.48
C VAL A 260 10.12 -5.11 -22.83
N GLY A 261 8.99 -5.79 -22.97
CA GLY A 261 8.20 -5.80 -24.19
C GLY A 261 7.76 -7.20 -24.61
N PRO A 262 6.95 -7.28 -25.67
CA PRO A 262 6.86 -6.30 -26.76
C PRO A 262 5.99 -5.06 -26.47
N LEU A 263 6.51 -3.87 -26.83
CA LEU A 263 5.94 -2.55 -26.56
C LEU A 263 5.38 -1.89 -27.84
N ASP A 264 4.32 -1.08 -27.67
CA ASP A 264 3.84 -0.14 -28.70
C ASP A 264 4.74 1.11 -28.74
N HIS A 265 4.70 1.88 -29.83
CA HIS A 265 5.58 3.04 -30.04
C HIS A 265 5.51 4.09 -28.90
N LEU A 266 4.32 4.37 -28.37
CA LEU A 266 4.14 5.32 -27.26
C LEU A 266 4.80 4.80 -25.97
N SER A 267 4.53 3.55 -25.60
CA SER A 267 5.12 2.91 -24.42
C SER A 267 6.63 2.80 -24.55
N PHE A 268 7.13 2.40 -25.73
CA PHE A 268 8.55 2.33 -26.02
C PHE A 268 9.25 3.67 -25.80
N ARG A 269 8.68 4.76 -26.33
CA ARG A 269 9.24 6.10 -26.15
C ARG A 269 9.22 6.53 -24.68
N ALA A 270 8.22 6.11 -23.90
CA ALA A 270 8.13 6.40 -22.47
C ALA A 270 9.18 5.66 -21.63
N PHE A 271 9.65 4.48 -22.08
CA PHE A 271 10.73 3.73 -21.44
C PHE A 271 12.14 4.14 -21.86
N LEU A 272 12.27 5.06 -22.84
CA LEU A 272 13.56 5.68 -23.15
C LEU A 272 13.96 6.70 -22.07
N PRO A 273 15.25 7.03 -21.95
CA PRO A 273 15.73 8.02 -20.98
C PRO A 273 15.08 9.41 -21.12
N ASP A 274 14.71 9.81 -22.34
CA ASP A 274 13.99 11.05 -22.64
C ASP A 274 12.46 10.95 -22.40
N GLY A 275 11.96 9.74 -22.16
CA GLY A 275 10.54 9.42 -21.98
C GLY A 275 9.96 9.77 -20.62
N GLY A 276 10.78 10.27 -19.70
CA GLY A 276 10.36 10.80 -18.39
C GLY A 276 10.24 9.72 -17.31
N THR A 277 9.15 9.81 -16.53
CA THR A 277 8.95 9.05 -15.28
C THR A 277 9.04 7.52 -15.41
N PRO A 278 8.54 6.84 -16.47
CA PRO A 278 8.52 5.38 -16.54
C PRO A 278 9.92 4.76 -16.59
N HIS A 279 10.84 5.36 -17.35
CA HIS A 279 12.23 4.92 -17.40
C HIS A 279 12.92 5.01 -16.03
N LYS A 280 12.74 6.16 -15.35
CA LYS A 280 13.32 6.38 -14.02
C LYS A 280 12.73 5.40 -13.00
N ALA A 281 11.40 5.22 -13.01
CA ALA A 281 10.73 4.25 -12.15
C ALA A 281 11.23 2.82 -12.38
N LEU A 282 11.44 2.41 -13.65
CA LEU A 282 11.96 1.09 -13.97
C LEU A 282 13.37 0.89 -13.38
N CYS A 283 14.27 1.87 -13.59
CA CYS A 283 15.63 1.81 -13.05
C CYS A 283 15.65 1.80 -11.52
N ASP A 284 14.85 2.65 -10.89
CA ASP A 284 14.74 2.76 -9.44
C ASP A 284 14.21 1.46 -8.82
N LEU A 285 13.21 0.82 -9.43
CA LEU A 285 12.64 -0.45 -8.96
C LEU A 285 13.62 -1.63 -9.13
N ILE A 286 14.34 -1.70 -10.25
CA ILE A 286 15.38 -2.72 -10.46
C ILE A 286 16.49 -2.56 -9.41
N ARG A 287 16.96 -1.33 -9.19
CA ARG A 287 17.95 -1.01 -8.15
C ARG A 287 17.45 -1.34 -6.75
N PHE A 288 16.19 -1.03 -6.44
CA PHE A 288 15.60 -1.36 -5.16
C PHE A 288 15.53 -2.89 -4.92
N TYR A 289 15.30 -3.68 -5.98
CA TYR A 289 15.24 -5.13 -5.89
C TYR A 289 16.62 -5.81 -5.80
N LEU A 290 17.57 -5.37 -6.63
CA LEU A 290 18.91 -5.96 -6.76
C LEU A 290 19.92 -5.43 -5.74
N GLY A 291 19.73 -4.21 -5.23
CA GLY A 291 20.74 -3.51 -4.45
C GLY A 291 21.84 -2.92 -5.34
N LYS A 292 23.01 -2.65 -4.74
CA LYS A 292 24.18 -2.07 -5.42
C LYS A 292 25.19 -3.11 -5.94
N ASP A 293 24.88 -4.40 -5.76
CA ASP A 293 25.84 -5.47 -6.00
C ASP A 293 25.90 -5.92 -7.47
N TYR A 294 24.85 -5.61 -8.25
CA TYR A 294 24.70 -6.06 -9.63
C TYR A 294 24.46 -4.89 -10.59
N ASP A 295 25.16 -4.91 -11.72
CA ASP A 295 24.83 -4.05 -12.85
C ASP A 295 23.61 -4.61 -13.58
N PHE A 296 22.84 -3.72 -14.21
CA PHE A 296 21.77 -4.14 -15.10
C PHE A 296 21.74 -3.35 -16.40
N GLU A 297 21.29 -4.03 -17.45
CA GLU A 297 20.96 -3.46 -18.76
C GLU A 297 19.46 -3.62 -19.00
N VAL A 298 18.85 -2.58 -19.56
CA VAL A 298 17.45 -2.63 -19.99
C VAL A 298 17.42 -2.82 -21.50
N ASN A 299 16.86 -3.92 -21.97
CA ASN A 299 16.61 -4.16 -23.40
C ASN A 299 15.13 -3.90 -23.67
N LEU A 300 14.83 -2.97 -24.58
CA LEU A 300 13.46 -2.65 -24.96
C LEU A 300 13.11 -3.39 -26.24
N VAL A 301 12.03 -4.17 -26.19
CA VAL A 301 11.51 -4.91 -27.33
C VAL A 301 10.33 -4.16 -27.93
N MET A 302 10.42 -3.77 -29.21
CA MET A 302 9.36 -3.07 -29.94
C MET A 302 8.57 -4.05 -30.81
N LYS A 303 7.24 -3.92 -30.83
CA LYS A 303 6.39 -4.69 -31.74
C LYS A 303 6.75 -4.41 -33.20
N ALA A 304 6.83 -5.46 -34.01
CA ALA A 304 7.15 -5.36 -35.44
C ALA A 304 6.25 -4.35 -36.20
N SER A 305 4.97 -4.30 -35.85
CA SER A 305 3.97 -3.39 -36.44
C SER A 305 4.16 -1.92 -36.06
N SER A 306 4.85 -1.65 -34.96
CA SER A 306 4.97 -0.30 -34.37
C SER A 306 6.32 0.37 -34.65
N VAL A 307 7.24 -0.33 -35.32
CA VAL A 307 8.49 0.25 -35.79
C VAL A 307 8.17 1.33 -36.82
N GLU A 308 8.55 2.58 -36.59
CA GLU A 308 8.40 3.66 -37.59
C GLU A 308 9.62 3.75 -38.51
N GLU A 309 9.42 4.27 -39.72
CA GLU A 309 10.54 4.62 -40.61
C GLU A 309 11.23 5.90 -40.12
N SER A 310 12.56 5.88 -40.13
CA SER A 310 13.36 7.08 -39.86
C SER A 310 13.24 8.05 -41.02
N ILE A 311 12.50 9.14 -40.81
CA ILE A 311 12.39 10.25 -41.78
C ILE A 311 13.21 11.43 -41.25
N LEU A 312 14.04 12.04 -42.10
CA LEU A 312 14.91 13.18 -41.76
C LEU A 312 14.18 14.37 -41.10
N LYS A 313 12.88 14.51 -41.30
CA LYS A 313 12.06 15.59 -40.72
C LYS A 313 11.63 15.31 -39.27
N LYS A 314 11.69 14.07 -38.79
CA LYS A 314 11.36 13.68 -37.42
C LYS A 314 12.61 13.72 -36.55
N LYS A 315 12.50 14.28 -35.33
CA LYS A 315 13.54 14.16 -34.29
C LYS A 315 13.66 12.69 -33.88
N THR A 316 14.64 11.99 -34.46
CA THR A 316 14.97 10.60 -34.12
C THR A 316 16.27 10.56 -33.33
N LEU A 317 16.34 9.68 -32.34
CA LEU A 317 17.52 9.47 -31.51
C LEU A 317 18.34 8.31 -32.11
N LEU A 318 19.59 8.60 -32.47
CA LEU A 318 20.48 7.61 -33.09
C LEU A 318 20.70 6.43 -32.14
N GLY A 319 20.45 5.21 -32.62
CA GLY A 319 20.60 3.97 -31.85
C GLY A 319 19.43 3.63 -30.92
N TRP A 320 18.44 4.51 -30.76
CA TRP A 320 17.25 4.27 -29.91
C TRP A 320 15.94 4.30 -30.68
N THR A 321 15.78 5.22 -31.64
CA THR A 321 14.56 5.34 -32.44
C THR A 321 14.83 5.47 -33.94
N SER A 322 16.03 5.08 -34.39
CA SER A 322 16.46 5.21 -35.78
C SER A 322 16.51 3.85 -36.47
N TRP A 323 15.37 3.34 -36.94
CA TRP A 323 15.31 2.13 -37.76
C TRP A 323 15.39 2.45 -39.25
N LEU A 324 16.26 1.73 -39.96
CA LEU A 324 16.37 1.79 -41.41
C LEU A 324 15.55 0.63 -42.01
N LYS A 325 14.38 0.93 -42.55
CA LYS A 325 13.50 -0.08 -43.16
C LYS A 325 13.80 -0.24 -44.64
N LYS A 326 14.02 -1.49 -45.04
CA LYS A 326 14.02 -1.91 -46.46
C LYS A 326 12.81 -2.82 -46.79
N LYS A 327 12.20 -3.42 -45.76
CA LYS A 327 11.01 -4.30 -45.77
C LYS A 327 10.26 -4.16 -44.43
N PRO A 328 8.96 -4.48 -44.35
CA PRO A 328 8.25 -4.53 -43.07
C PRO A 328 8.87 -5.60 -42.16
N PHE A 329 8.96 -5.31 -40.86
CA PHE A 329 9.48 -6.25 -39.88
C PHE A 329 8.48 -7.40 -39.68
N THR A 330 8.97 -8.64 -39.69
CA THR A 330 8.17 -9.85 -39.43
C THR A 330 8.35 -10.38 -38.00
N GLN A 331 9.37 -9.89 -37.29
CA GLN A 331 9.68 -10.24 -35.89
C GLN A 331 9.84 -8.96 -35.07
N ASP A 332 9.57 -9.05 -33.77
CA ASP A 332 9.74 -7.95 -32.83
C ASP A 332 11.22 -7.56 -32.72
N ASP A 333 11.48 -6.24 -32.63
CA ASP A 333 12.83 -5.70 -32.62
C ASP A 333 13.37 -5.61 -31.19
N ASN A 334 14.55 -6.17 -30.92
CA ASN A 334 15.19 -6.24 -29.60
C ASN A 334 16.57 -5.56 -29.57
N GLN A 335 16.84 -4.66 -30.52
CA GLN A 335 18.17 -4.08 -30.72
C GLN A 335 18.53 -3.00 -29.71
N VAL A 336 17.52 -2.39 -29.07
CA VAL A 336 17.74 -1.25 -28.18
C VAL A 336 18.10 -1.74 -26.78
N VAL A 337 19.39 -1.65 -26.46
CA VAL A 337 19.95 -1.96 -25.15
C VAL A 337 20.44 -0.66 -24.50
N LEU A 338 19.86 -0.34 -23.35
CA LEU A 338 20.22 0.79 -22.52
C LEU A 338 21.09 0.29 -21.37
N SER A 339 22.37 0.65 -21.38
CA SER A 339 23.26 0.44 -20.24
C SER A 339 23.03 1.55 -19.22
N VAL A 340 22.43 1.21 -18.08
CA VAL A 340 22.32 2.14 -16.95
C VAL A 340 23.63 2.06 -16.19
N LEU A 341 24.58 2.93 -16.55
CA LEU A 341 25.82 3.09 -15.79
C LEU A 341 25.55 3.99 -14.60
N ASP A 342 25.95 3.55 -13.42
CA ASP A 342 25.95 4.41 -12.24
C ASP A 342 26.92 5.58 -12.48
N HIS A 343 26.41 6.80 -12.28
CA HIS A 343 27.23 8.00 -12.12
C HIS A 343 27.63 8.17 -10.66
#